data_AF-A0A7Y3KY81-F1
#
_entry.id   AF-A0A7Y3KY81-F1
#
_cell.length_a   1.000
_cell.length_b   1.000
_cell.length_c   1.000
_cell.angle_alpha   90.00
_cell.angle_beta   90.00
_cell.angle_gamma   90.00
#
_symmetry.space_group_name_H-M   'P 1'
#
loop_
_entity.id
_entity.type
_entity.pdbx_description
1 polymer ?
#
loop_
_entity_poly.entity_id
_entity_poly.type
_entity_poly.pdbx_seq_one_letter_code
_entity_poly.pdbx_strand_id
1 'polypeptide(L)' 'MDLSQLENIRSLWAEVVDPALAVRCIPVLLKGDTLVIEVPSGVYAQRLREDTEIILAEFSRRGVASVMNISPIVRESPTT' A
#
# COMPACT_ATOMS: atom_id res chain seq x y z
N MET A 1 10.38 11.80 8.34
CA MET A 1 9.91 10.68 7.49
C MET A 1 10.59 9.44 8.01
N ASP A 2 9.83 8.52 8.60
CA ASP A 2 10.35 7.29 9.19
C ASP A 2 10.61 6.26 8.08
N LEU A 3 11.77 6.36 7.43
CA LEU A 3 12.23 5.41 6.42
C LEU A 3 12.18 3.97 6.94
N SER A 4 12.50 3.76 8.21
CA SER A 4 12.47 2.44 8.86
C SER A 4 11.08 1.81 8.87
N GLN A 5 10.01 2.60 9.06
CA GLN A 5 8.64 2.10 9.03
C GLN A 5 8.21 1.72 7.62
N LEU A 6 8.54 2.57 6.63
CA LEU A 6 8.22 2.28 5.24
C LEU A 6 8.94 1.02 4.73
N GLU A 7 10.21 0.83 5.08
CA GLU A 7 10.96 -0.38 4.70
C GLU A 7 10.39 -1.64 5.35
N ASN A 8 9.94 -1.55 6.60
CA ASN A 8 9.23 -2.64 7.26
C ASN A 8 7.90 -2.97 6.54
N ILE A 9 7.12 -1.94 6.19
CA ILE A 9 5.88 -2.09 5.42
C ILE A 9 6.15 -2.77 4.07
N ARG A 10 7.19 -2.34 3.34
CA ARG A 10 7.55 -2.90 2.04
C ARG A 10 7.99 -4.36 2.16
N SER A 11 8.69 -4.71 3.24
CA SER A 11 9.10 -6.09 3.52
C SER A 11 7.88 -7.00 3.78
N LEU A 12 6.85 -6.48 4.45
CA LEU A 12 5.63 -7.24 4.77
C LEU A 12 4.58 -7.21 3.65
N TRP A 13 4.66 -6.28 2.71
CA TRP A 13 3.63 -6.01 1.71
C TRP A 13 3.16 -7.27 0.97
N ALA A 14 4.10 -8.06 0.44
CA ALA A 14 3.79 -9.26 -0.33
C ALA A 14 3.14 -10.38 0.51
N GLU A 15 3.23 -10.32 1.83
CA GLU A 15 2.58 -11.27 2.75
C GLU A 15 1.22 -10.76 3.25
N VAL A 16 0.92 -9.48 3.05
CA VAL A 16 -0.31 -8.81 3.51
C VAL A 16 -1.35 -8.75 2.40
N VAL A 17 -0.93 -8.55 1.16
CA VAL A 17 -1.85 -8.38 0.03
C VAL A 17 -1.87 -9.57 -0.92
N ASP A 18 -2.93 -9.64 -1.71
CA ASP A 18 -3.07 -10.63 -2.77
C ASP A 18 -1.88 -10.56 -3.76
N PRO A 19 -1.37 -11.68 -4.30
CA PRO A 19 -0.18 -11.71 -5.14
C PRO A 19 -0.24 -10.75 -6.35
N ALA A 20 -1.42 -10.55 -6.92
CA ALA A 20 -1.63 -9.62 -8.03
C ALA A 20 -1.37 -8.15 -7.63
N LEU A 21 -1.73 -7.77 -6.40
CA LEU A 21 -1.46 -6.44 -5.85
C LEU A 21 0.01 -6.33 -5.42
N ALA A 22 0.59 -7.38 -4.82
CA ALA A 22 1.98 -7.39 -4.36
C ALA A 22 2.99 -7.06 -5.48
N VAL A 23 2.73 -7.56 -6.69
CA VAL A 23 3.62 -7.37 -7.84
C VAL A 23 3.50 -5.97 -8.45
N ARG A 24 2.31 -5.37 -8.43
CA ARG A 24 2.00 -4.18 -9.25
C ARG A 24 1.72 -2.92 -8.46
N CYS A 25 1.30 -3.04 -7.21
CA CYS A 25 1.01 -1.93 -6.31
C CYS A 25 2.17 -1.78 -5.34
N ILE A 26 2.79 -0.60 -5.31
CA ILE A 26 4.04 -0.38 -4.59
C ILE A 26 3.81 0.64 -3.47
N PRO A 27 4.04 0.29 -2.19
CA PRO A 27 4.07 1.28 -1.12
C PRO A 27 5.23 2.26 -1.36
N VAL A 28 4.94 3.55 -1.47
CA VAL A 28 5.94 4.59 -1.82
C VAL A 28 6.21 5.57 -0.69
N LEU A 29 5.23 5.81 0.18
CA LEU A 29 5.35 6.79 1.24
C LEU A 29 4.40 6.45 2.38
N LEU A 30 4.85 6.62 3.63
CA LEU A 30 3.98 6.70 4.79
C LEU A 30 3.89 8.16 5.24
N LYS A 31 2.70 8.76 5.11
CA LYS A 31 2.42 10.15 5.50
C LYS A 31 1.50 10.17 6.70
N GLY A 32 2.07 10.31 7.89
CA GLY A 32 1.33 10.12 9.14
C GLY A 32 0.88 8.66 9.24
N ASP A 33 -0.42 8.43 9.37
CA ASP A 33 -1.05 7.11 9.37
C ASP A 33 -1.47 6.59 7.99
N THR A 34 -1.30 7.41 6.95
CA THR A 34 -1.73 7.07 5.59
C THR A 34 -0.58 6.46 4.78
N LEU A 35 -0.75 5.22 4.35
CA LEU A 35 0.13 4.54 3.41
C LEU A 35 -0.24 4.91 1.97
N VAL A 36 0.65 5.60 1.28
CA VAL A 36 0.50 5.93 -0.13
C VAL A 36 1.02 4.78 -0.97
N ILE A 37 0.17 4.30 -1.87
CA ILE A 37 0.46 3.15 -2.72
C ILE A 37 0.35 3.58 -4.16
N GLU A 38 1.44 3.38 -4.88
CA GLU A 38 1.48 3.65 -6.30
C GLU A 38 0.93 2.45 -7.08
N VAL A 39 -0.02 2.71 -7.96
CA VAL A 39 -0.73 1.68 -8.73
C VAL A 39 -0.69 1.95 -10.23
N PRO A 40 -0.74 0.92 -11.09
CA PRO A 40 -0.58 1.11 -12.53
C PRO A 40 -1.85 1.63 -13.22
N SER A 41 -3.04 1.47 -12.61
CA SER A 41 -4.30 1.95 -13.19
C SER A 41 -5.40 2.07 -12.13
N GLY A 42 -6.51 2.70 -12.51
CA GLY A 42 -7.70 2.83 -11.66
C GLY A 42 -8.32 1.50 -11.21
N VAL A 43 -8.14 0.42 -11.97
CA VAL A 43 -8.64 -0.92 -11.58
C VAL A 43 -7.93 -1.42 -10.32
N TYR A 44 -6.62 -1.21 -10.23
CA TYR A 44 -5.85 -1.57 -9.03
C TYR A 44 -6.14 -0.64 -7.86
N ALA A 45 -6.40 0.65 -8.13
CA ALA A 45 -6.85 1.60 -7.11
C ALA A 45 -8.20 1.17 -6.50
N GLN A 46 -9.14 0.73 -7.34
CA GLN A 46 -10.44 0.24 -6.89
C GLN A 46 -10.29 -1.03 -6.07
N ARG A 47 -9.52 -2.01 -6.55
CA ARG A 47 -9.29 -3.25 -5.81
C ARG A 47 -8.61 -3.02 -4.46
N LEU A 48 -7.63 -2.12 -4.38
CA LEU A 48 -7.02 -1.74 -3.09
C LEU A 48 -8.03 -1.12 -2.13
N ARG A 49 -8.99 -0.33 -2.62
CA ARG A 49 -10.05 0.25 -1.79
C ARG A 49 -10.99 -0.81 -1.26
N GLU A 50 -11.34 -1.80 -2.08
CA GLU A 50 -12.17 -2.94 -1.68
C GLU A 50 -11.46 -3.80 -0.61
N ASP A 51 -10.14 -4.00 -0.77
CA ASP A 51 -9.34 -4.82 0.15
C ASP A 51 -8.81 -4.02 1.37
N THR A 52 -9.07 -2.71 1.46
CA THR A 52 -8.41 -1.81 2.44
C THR A 52 -8.58 -2.30 3.88
N GLU A 53 -9.79 -2.66 4.30
CA GLU A 53 -10.03 -3.10 5.68
C GLU A 53 -9.22 -4.35 6.04
N ILE A 54 -9.12 -5.30 5.09
CA ILE A 54 -8.35 -6.55 5.27
C ILE A 54 -6.86 -6.24 5.37
N ILE A 55 -6.35 -5.39 4.48
CA ILE A 55 -4.93 -4.99 4.45
C ILE A 55 -4.53 -4.30 5.75
N LEU A 56 -5.35 -3.38 6.25
CA LEU A 56 -5.10 -2.68 7.51
C LEU A 56 -5.14 -3.63 8.71
N ALA A 57 -6.09 -4.57 8.74
CA ALA A 57 -6.16 -5.58 9.80
C ALA A 57 -4.91 -6.47 9.84
N GLU A 58 -4.40 -6.89 8.68
CA GLU A 58 -3.19 -7.69 8.56
C GLU A 58 -1.93 -6.91 8.98
N PHE A 59 -1.83 -5.63 8.61
CA PHE A 59 -0.75 -4.77 9.09
C PHE A 59 -0.77 -4.62 10.61
N SER A 60 -1.95 -4.38 11.20
CA SER A 60 -2.12 -4.30 12.64
C SER A 60 -1.69 -5.60 13.34
N ARG A 61 -2.13 -6.76 12.82
CA ARG A 61 -1.77 -8.10 13.32
C ARG A 61 -0.25 -8.35 13.30
N ARG A 62 0.45 -7.77 12.33
CA ARG A 62 1.91 -7.89 12.17
C ARG A 62 2.72 -6.81 12.91
N GLY A 63 2.05 -6.00 13.74
CA GLY A 63 2.70 -4.98 14.57
C GLY A 63 2.94 -3.63 13.86
N VAL A 64 2.35 -3.43 12.68
CA VAL A 64 2.39 -2.17 11.93
C VAL A 64 1.11 -1.36 12.18
N ALA A 65 0.79 -1.14 13.45
CA ALA A 65 -0.43 -0.43 13.87
C ALA A 65 -0.45 1.06 13.48
N SER A 66 0.67 1.60 12.98
CA SER A 66 0.75 2.98 12.52
C SER A 66 0.02 3.23 11.20
N VAL A 67 -0.29 2.19 10.41
CA VAL A 67 -1.02 2.35 9.15
C VAL A 67 -2.51 2.24 9.44
N MET A 68 -3.24 3.33 9.26
CA MET A 68 -4.70 3.40 9.49
C MET A 68 -5.48 3.78 8.23
N ASN A 69 -4.79 4.19 7.16
CA ASN A 69 -5.42 4.57 5.91
C ASN A 69 -4.55 4.18 4.71
N ILE A 70 -5.18 3.93 3.56
CA ILE A 70 -4.50 3.58 2.31
C ILE A 70 -4.95 4.56 1.23
N SER A 71 -3.98 5.20 0.58
CA SER A 71 -4.23 6.16 -0.50
C SER A 71 -3.57 5.68 -1.79
N PRO A 72 -4.34 5.10 -2.73
CA PRO A 72 -3.81 4.71 -4.02
C PRO A 72 -3.61 5.94 -4.92
N ILE A 73 -2.41 6.07 -5.50
CA ILE A 73 -2.08 7.04 -6.54
C ILE A 73 -1.79 6.31 -7.85
N VAL A 74 -2.45 6.70 -8.93
CA VAL A 74 -2.22 6.09 -10.24
C VAL A 74 -0.91 6.66 -10.81
N ARG A 75 0.01 5.80 -11.24
CA ARG A 75 1.16 6.22 -12.04
C ARG A 75 0.64 6.91 -13.29
N GLU A 76 0.81 8.21 -13.40
CA GLU A 76 0.73 8.87 -14.69
C GLU A 76 1.93 8.41 -15.51
N SER A 77 1.73 7.50 -16.45
CA SER A 77 2.73 7.25 -17.48
C SER A 77 2.96 8.58 -18.21
N PRO A 78 4.19 9.10 -18.32
CA PRO A 78 4.42 10.25 -19.17
C PRO A 78 4.08 9.82 -20.60
N THR A 79 2.98 10.33 -21.12
CA THR A 79 2.60 10.18 -22.52
C THR A 79 3.73 10.80 -23.35
N THR A 80 4.56 9.97 -23.97
CA THR A 80 5.58 10.39 -24.93
C THR A 80 4.94 10.51 -26.31
#